data_AF-A0A2S1LZT0-F1
#
_entry.id   AF-A0A2S1LZT0-F1
#
_cell.length_a   1.000
_cell.length_b   1.000
_cell.length_c   1.000
_cell.angle_alpha   90.00
_cell.angle_beta   90.00
_cell.angle_gamma   90.00
#
_symmetry.space_group_name_H-M   'P 1'
#
loop_
_entity.id
_entity.type
_entity.pdbx_description
1 polymer ?
#
loop_
_entity_poly.entity_id
_entity_poly.type
_entity_poly.pdbx_seq_one_letter_code
_entity_poly.pdbx_strand_id
1 'polypeptide(L)'
;MNATKLEEKQREIEAEKYRKEAEEDMKRIQEEAKEEQAKRKVEEDESEKDEKSYDYSTPIYNFKEDKDCSDFSNTSEATEFMKKSIAAGFGDHRLDRNRDGIACN
;
A
#
# COMPACT_ATOMS: atom_id res chain seq x y z
N MET A 1 -50.64 -21.70 -25.57
CA MET A 1 -49.28 -22.21 -25.27
C MET A 1 -48.14 -21.33 -25.82
N ASN A 2 -48.41 -20.16 -26.43
CA ASN A 2 -47.34 -19.31 -27.02
C ASN A 2 -46.81 -18.22 -26.09
N ALA A 3 -47.56 -17.84 -25.04
CA ALA A 3 -47.15 -16.79 -24.09
C ALA A 3 -45.93 -17.20 -23.24
N THR A 4 -45.85 -18.47 -22.84
CA THR A 4 -44.76 -19.01 -22.01
C THR A 4 -43.41 -19.04 -22.73
N LYS A 5 -43.40 -19.34 -24.04
CA LYS A 5 -42.17 -19.32 -24.86
C LYS A 5 -41.60 -17.92 -25.07
N LEU A 6 -42.45 -16.88 -25.00
CA LEU A 6 -42.04 -15.49 -25.17
C LEU A 6 -41.42 -14.94 -23.87
N GLU A 7 -41.98 -15.31 -22.72
CA GLU A 7 -41.41 -14.99 -21.40
C GLU A 7 -40.07 -15.68 -21.11
N GLU A 8 -39.92 -16.95 -21.51
CA GLU A 8 -38.63 -17.65 -21.38
C GLU A 8 -37.53 -16.96 -22.19
N LYS A 9 -37.83 -16.59 -23.45
CA LYS A 9 -36.88 -15.83 -24.28
C LYS A 9 -36.53 -14.46 -23.69
N GLN A 10 -37.48 -13.76 -23.09
CA GLN A 10 -37.19 -12.49 -22.41
C GLN A 10 -36.28 -12.69 -21.20
N ARG A 11 -36.49 -13.73 -20.40
CA ARG A 11 -35.61 -14.07 -19.27
C ARG A 11 -34.21 -14.47 -19.71
N GLU A 12 -34.07 -15.21 -20.81
CA GLU A 12 -32.76 -15.54 -21.37
C GLU A 12 -32.01 -14.29 -21.81
N ILE A 13 -32.68 -13.37 -22.50
CA ILE A 13 -32.09 -12.09 -22.94
C ILE A 13 -31.67 -11.23 -21.74
N GLU A 14 -32.49 -11.16 -20.68
CA GLU A 14 -32.18 -10.39 -19.48
C GLU A 14 -31.00 -11.01 -18.70
N ALA A 15 -30.96 -12.33 -18.59
CA ALA A 15 -29.85 -13.05 -17.95
C ALA A 15 -28.53 -12.90 -18.72
N GLU A 16 -28.56 -12.95 -20.05
CA GLU A 16 -27.38 -12.73 -20.88
C GLU A 16 -26.86 -11.30 -20.75
N LYS A 17 -27.78 -10.33 -20.72
CA LYS A 17 -27.45 -8.92 -20.54
C LYS A 17 -26.79 -8.65 -19.19
N TYR A 18 -27.33 -9.23 -18.12
CA TYR A 18 -26.78 -9.11 -16.77
C TYR A 18 -25.38 -9.75 -16.66
N ARG A 19 -25.18 -10.93 -17.26
CA ARG A 19 -23.85 -11.57 -17.29
C ARG A 19 -22.83 -10.73 -18.05
N LYS A 20 -23.22 -10.14 -19.17
CA LYS A 20 -22.35 -9.30 -19.99
C LYS A 20 -21.98 -8.00 -19.29
N GLU A 21 -22.94 -7.38 -18.59
CA GLU A 21 -22.71 -6.19 -17.78
C GLU A 21 -21.76 -6.47 -16.60
N ALA A 22 -21.94 -7.60 -15.90
CA ALA A 22 -21.04 -8.01 -14.83
C ALA A 22 -19.62 -8.33 -15.32
N GLU A 23 -19.48 -8.91 -16.52
CA GLU A 23 -18.18 -9.19 -17.12
C GLU A 23 -17.45 -7.91 -17.56
N GLU A 24 -18.17 -6.93 -18.12
CA GLU A 24 -17.60 -5.63 -18.43
C GLU A 24 -17.18 -4.86 -17.18
N ASP A 25 -17.97 -4.92 -16.10
CA ASP A 25 -17.66 -4.23 -14.85
C ASP A 25 -16.44 -4.83 -14.16
N MET A 26 -16.35 -6.17 -14.09
CA MET A 26 -15.14 -6.85 -13.63
C MET A 26 -13.90 -6.51 -14.47
N LYS A 27 -14.07 -6.37 -15.80
CA LYS A 27 -12.96 -6.00 -16.68
C LYS A 27 -12.49 -4.57 -16.43
N ARG A 28 -13.41 -3.62 -16.20
CA ARG A 28 -13.07 -2.22 -15.83
C ARG A 28 -12.32 -2.16 -14.51
N ILE A 29 -12.83 -2.85 -13.47
CA ILE A 29 -12.17 -2.91 -12.16
C ILE A 29 -10.75 -3.50 -12.30
N GLN A 30 -10.58 -4.52 -13.13
CA GLN A 30 -9.28 -5.14 -13.35
C GLN A 30 -8.30 -4.26 -14.14
N GLU A 31 -8.79 -3.47 -15.11
CA GLU A 31 -7.97 -2.46 -15.81
C GLU A 31 -7.59 -1.29 -14.89
N GLU A 32 -8.53 -0.79 -14.09
CA GLU A 32 -8.29 0.29 -13.12
C GLU A 32 -7.29 -0.15 -12.05
N ALA A 33 -7.41 -1.37 -11.53
CA ALA A 33 -6.45 -1.94 -10.59
C ALA A 33 -5.04 -2.12 -11.22
N LYS A 34 -4.95 -2.50 -12.50
CA LYS A 34 -3.67 -2.59 -13.23
C LYS A 34 -3.06 -1.22 -13.47
N GLU A 35 -3.87 -0.22 -13.80
CA GLU A 35 -3.41 1.16 -13.98
C GLU A 35 -2.93 1.77 -12.66
N GLU A 36 -3.63 1.53 -11.56
CA GLU A 36 -3.23 1.99 -10.22
C GLU A 36 -1.97 1.27 -9.72
N GLN A 37 -1.80 -0.02 -10.04
CA GLN A 37 -0.58 -0.77 -9.72
C GLN A 37 0.61 -0.36 -10.60
N ALA A 38 0.37 0.01 -11.86
CA ALA A 38 1.41 0.56 -12.76
C ALA A 38 1.85 1.96 -12.31
N LYS A 39 0.94 2.82 -11.87
CA LYS A 39 1.29 4.13 -11.28
C LYS A 39 2.12 3.97 -10.01
N ARG A 40 1.79 3.02 -9.14
CA ARG A 40 2.61 2.71 -7.94
C ARG A 40 3.99 2.18 -8.28
N LYS A 41 4.15 1.34 -9.31
CA LYS A 41 5.47 0.86 -9.75
C LYS A 41 6.38 1.96 -10.30
N VAL A 42 5.81 3.06 -10.84
CA VAL A 42 6.61 4.20 -11.32
C VAL A 42 7.03 5.12 -10.17
N GLU A 43 6.23 5.24 -9.11
CA GLU A 43 6.64 5.92 -7.86
C GLU A 43 7.69 5.11 -7.06
N GLU A 44 7.66 3.77 -7.14
CA GLU A 44 8.67 2.90 -6.53
C GLU A 44 10.02 2.93 -7.29
N ASP A 45 10.01 3.06 -8.63
CA ASP A 45 11.24 3.10 -9.46
C ASP A 45 12.03 4.42 -9.38
N GLU A 46 11.39 5.54 -8.97
CA GLU A 46 12.13 6.76 -8.57
C GLU A 46 12.68 6.67 -7.14
N SER A 47 12.21 5.72 -6.33
CA SER A 47 12.72 5.46 -4.97
C SER A 47 13.84 4.40 -4.94
N GLU A 48 13.92 3.53 -5.95
CA GLU A 48 14.98 2.49 -6.08
C GLU A 48 16.29 3.00 -6.70
N LYS A 49 16.42 4.29 -7.03
CA LYS A 49 17.68 4.89 -7.54
C LYS A 49 18.60 5.49 -6.47
N ASP A 50 18.36 5.22 -5.19
CA ASP A 50 19.39 5.37 -4.16
C ASP A 50 19.83 3.98 -3.65
N GLU A 51 20.19 3.09 -4.59
CA GLU A 51 21.33 2.19 -4.39
C GLU A 51 22.59 3.05 -4.18
N LYS A 52 22.70 3.69 -3.01
CA LYS A 52 24.00 3.96 -2.44
C LYS A 52 24.25 2.91 -1.40
N SER A 53 25.17 2.05 -1.76
CA SER A 53 26.06 1.35 -0.86
C SER A 53 26.53 2.28 0.26
N TYR A 54 25.84 2.26 1.39
CA TYR A 54 26.36 2.80 2.63
C TYR A 54 26.81 1.62 3.48
N ASP A 55 27.96 1.09 3.11
CA ASP A 55 28.86 0.40 4.04
C ASP A 55 29.29 1.43 5.10
N TYR A 56 28.41 1.68 6.06
CA TYR A 56 28.73 2.41 7.26
C TYR A 56 28.21 1.58 8.41
N SER A 57 29.16 0.96 9.10
CA SER A 57 29.16 0.63 10.52
C SER A 57 28.05 1.37 11.29
N THR A 58 26.83 0.86 11.21
CA THR A 58 25.70 1.34 11.98
C THR A 58 25.63 0.46 13.22
N PRO A 59 25.39 1.05 14.41
CA PRO A 59 25.09 0.26 15.58
C PRO A 59 24.01 -0.76 15.21
N ILE A 60 24.17 -2.02 15.64
CA ILE A 60 23.15 -3.05 15.45
C ILE A 60 21.96 -2.65 16.33
N TYR A 61 21.10 -1.80 15.77
CA TYR A 61 19.87 -1.39 16.41
C TYR A 61 18.90 -2.56 16.32
N ASN A 62 18.45 -3.03 17.48
CA ASN A 62 17.42 -4.05 17.54
C ASN A 62 16.06 -3.38 17.34
N PHE A 63 15.66 -3.15 16.09
CA PHE A 63 14.37 -2.56 15.71
C PHE A 63 13.16 -3.43 16.10
N LYS A 64 13.40 -4.61 16.69
CA LYS A 64 12.35 -5.46 17.25
C LYS A 64 11.89 -5.00 18.63
N GLU A 65 12.71 -4.23 19.33
CA GLU A 65 12.36 -3.63 20.62
C GLU A 65 11.70 -2.28 20.37
N ASP A 66 10.52 -2.09 20.95
CA ASP A 66 9.82 -0.80 20.89
C ASP A 66 10.59 0.19 21.75
N LYS A 67 11.15 1.21 21.11
CA LYS A 67 11.87 2.29 21.79
C LYS A 67 10.96 3.48 21.89
N ASP A 68 10.95 4.11 23.05
CA ASP A 68 10.19 5.34 23.32
C ASP A 68 11.11 6.56 23.28
N CYS A 69 10.52 7.74 23.27
CA CYS A 69 11.26 9.01 23.33
C CYS A 69 12.17 9.16 24.54
N SER A 70 11.92 8.41 25.62
CA SER A 70 12.78 8.41 26.82
C SER A 70 14.08 7.62 26.63
N ASP A 71 14.15 6.76 25.59
CA ASP A 71 15.34 5.98 25.27
C ASP A 71 16.38 6.77 24.46
N PHE A 72 16.01 7.96 23.98
CA PHE A 72 16.87 8.82 23.17
C PHE A 72 17.27 10.07 23.92
N SER A 73 18.53 10.47 23.77
CA SER A 73 19.05 11.67 24.45
C SER A 73 18.63 12.97 23.74
N ASN A 74 18.22 12.88 22.47
CA ASN A 74 17.82 14.00 21.65
C ASN A 74 16.85 13.58 20.54
N THR A 75 16.08 14.54 20.02
CA THR A 75 15.07 14.32 18.97
C THR A 75 15.68 13.93 17.63
N SER A 76 16.91 14.40 17.33
CA SER A 76 17.63 14.00 16.12
C SER A 76 17.94 12.51 16.10
N GLU A 77 18.44 11.95 17.20
CA GLU A 77 18.77 10.53 17.34
C GLU A 77 17.51 9.66 17.25
N ALA A 78 16.43 10.08 17.91
CA ALA A 78 15.12 9.41 17.80
C ALA A 78 14.61 9.41 16.35
N THR A 79 14.77 10.53 15.64
CA THR A 79 14.30 10.68 14.26
C THR A 79 15.11 9.82 13.30
N GLU A 80 16.43 9.72 13.50
CA GLU A 80 17.28 8.82 12.73
C GLU A 80 16.94 7.35 12.97
N PHE A 81 16.70 6.96 14.23
CA PHE A 81 16.28 5.61 14.57
C PHE A 81 14.92 5.27 13.93
N MET A 82 13.94 6.17 14.04
CA MET A 82 12.63 6.01 13.41
C MET A 82 12.74 5.82 11.90
N LYS A 83 13.49 6.69 11.20
CA LYS A 83 13.68 6.59 9.74
C LYS A 83 14.34 5.26 9.35
N LYS A 84 15.36 4.82 10.09
CA LYS A 84 16.03 3.54 9.87
C LYS A 84 15.10 2.35 10.13
N SER A 85 14.25 2.43 11.16
CA SER A 85 13.24 1.42 11.45
C SER A 85 12.18 1.30 10.36
N ILE A 86 11.66 2.44 9.89
CA ILE A 86 10.70 2.49 8.78
C ILE A 86 11.33 1.87 7.53
N ALA A 87 12.57 2.26 7.19
CA ALA A 87 13.31 1.70 6.07
C ALA A 87 13.57 0.18 6.22
N ALA A 88 13.73 -0.31 7.45
CA ALA A 88 13.88 -1.74 7.74
C ALA A 88 12.56 -2.52 7.80
N GLY A 89 11.40 -1.86 7.67
CA GLY A 89 10.07 -2.48 7.67
C GLY A 89 9.45 -2.72 9.05
N PHE A 90 10.02 -2.16 10.12
CA PHE A 90 9.50 -2.28 11.49
C PHE A 90 8.49 -1.17 11.85
N GLY A 91 8.46 -0.08 11.09
CA GLY A 91 7.51 1.02 11.27
C GLY A 91 8.06 2.16 12.14
N ASP A 92 7.20 3.09 12.54
CA ASP A 92 7.60 4.36 13.20
C ASP A 92 7.89 4.24 14.70
N HIS A 93 7.74 3.05 15.30
CA HIS A 93 7.85 2.82 16.75
C HIS A 93 7.02 3.79 17.60
N ARG A 94 5.97 4.38 17.03
CA ARG A 94 5.12 5.39 17.68
C ARG A 94 5.89 6.60 18.20
N LEU A 95 7.12 6.80 17.71
CA LEU A 95 7.99 7.90 18.08
C LEU A 95 7.51 9.23 17.49
N ASP A 96 6.80 9.19 16.36
CA ASP A 96 6.19 10.33 15.68
C ASP A 96 4.67 10.31 15.84
N ARG A 97 4.21 10.77 17.01
CA ARG A 97 2.79 10.71 17.38
C ARG A 97 1.92 11.69 16.60
N ASN A 98 2.50 12.81 16.15
CA ASN A 98 1.85 13.85 15.37
C ASN A 98 2.02 13.66 13.85
N ARG A 99 2.82 12.68 13.41
CA ARG A 99 3.08 12.33 12.01
C ARG A 99 3.70 13.48 11.22
N ASP A 100 4.55 14.27 11.86
CA ASP A 100 5.26 15.40 11.22
C ASP A 100 6.61 14.99 10.61
N GLY A 101 7.00 13.72 10.76
CA GLY A 101 8.28 13.17 10.31
C GLY A 101 9.45 13.41 11.27
N ILE A 102 9.18 13.96 12.46
CA ILE A 102 10.14 14.23 13.52
C ILE A 102 9.74 13.40 14.75
N ALA A 103 10.64 12.49 15.15
CA ALA A 103 10.39 11.71 16.35
C ALA A 103 10.52 12.60 17.60
N CYS A 104 9.59 12.41 18.53
CA CYS A 104 9.67 12.92 19.91
C CYS A 104 9.69 14.44 20.05
N ASN A 105 8.96 15.13 19.16
CA ASN A 105 8.73 16.57 19.20
C ASN A 105 7.54 16.95 20.10
#